data_AF-A0AAU4BVC4-F1
#
_entry.id   AF-A0AAU4BVC4-F1
#
_cell.length_a   1.000
_cell.length_b   1.000
_cell.length_c   1.000
_cell.angle_alpha   90.00
_cell.angle_beta   90.00
_cell.angle_gamma   90.00
#
_symmetry.space_group_name_H-M   'P 1'
#
loop_
_entity.id
_entity.type
_entity.pdbx_description
1 polymer ?
#
loop_
_entity_poly.entity_id
_entity_poly.type
_entity_poly.pdbx_seq_one_letter_code
_entity_poly.pdbx_strand_id
1 'polypeptide(L)' 'MSDRKDDRDKPLADRRAEQEAPQEADAEFADEHTPGPTDPPVAEADAPGGEDDGYSPQTETP' A
#
# COMPACT_ATOMS: atom_id res chain seq x y z
N MET A 1 -35.27 0.50 21.54
CA MET A 1 -34.67 -0.83 21.28
C MET A 1 -33.71 -0.65 20.12
N SER A 2 -32.48 -1.12 20.28
CA SER A 2 -31.29 -0.69 19.54
C SER A 2 -31.41 -0.70 18.02
N ASP A 3 -31.02 0.43 17.43
CA ASP A 3 -30.57 0.56 16.04
C ASP A 3 -29.45 -0.46 15.81
N ARG A 4 -29.80 -1.62 15.25
CA ARG A 4 -28.81 -2.55 14.70
C ARG A 4 -28.35 -1.94 13.38
N LYS A 5 -27.31 -1.10 13.43
CA LYS A 5 -26.58 -0.68 12.23
C LYS A 5 -26.22 -1.93 11.45
N ASP A 6 -26.64 -1.97 10.19
CA ASP A 6 -26.44 -3.13 9.33
C ASP A 6 -24.94 -3.35 9.15
N ASP A 7 -24.47 -4.58 9.41
CA ASP A 7 -23.05 -4.87 9.26
C ASP A 7 -22.57 -4.66 7.82
N ARG A 8 -23.48 -4.65 6.83
CA ARG A 8 -23.17 -4.32 5.43
C ARG A 8 -22.66 -2.90 5.22
N ASP A 9 -23.01 -1.96 6.11
CA ASP A 9 -22.57 -0.56 6.04
C ASP A 9 -21.16 -0.35 6.59
N LYS A 10 -20.60 -1.36 7.29
CA LYS A 10 -19.25 -1.29 7.84
C LYS A 10 -18.21 -1.52 6.74
N PRO A 11 -17.08 -0.77 6.77
CA PRO A 11 -15.89 -1.09 6.00
C PRO A 11 -15.50 -2.57 6.13
N LEU A 12 -14.98 -3.14 5.04
CA LEU A 12 -14.65 -4.56 4.96
C LEU A 12 -13.62 -4.98 6.02
N ALA A 13 -12.66 -4.10 6.32
CA ALA A 13 -11.63 -4.33 7.33
C ALA A 13 -12.23 -4.50 8.73
N ASP A 14 -13.14 -3.59 9.14
CA ASP A 14 -13.78 -3.63 10.45
C ASP A 14 -14.65 -4.89 10.61
N ARG A 15 -15.39 -5.27 9.56
CA ARG A 15 -16.16 -6.53 9.55
C ARG A 15 -15.30 -7.77 9.72
N ARG A 16 -14.11 -7.78 9.09
CA ARG A 16 -13.16 -8.90 9.18
C ARG A 16 -12.53 -8.98 10.57
N ALA A 17 -12.19 -7.83 11.16
CA ALA A 17 -11.66 -7.74 12.51
C ALA A 17 -12.67 -8.23 13.56
N GLU A 18 -13.94 -7.85 13.45
CA GLU A 18 -15.02 -8.33 14.33
C GLU A 18 -15.30 -9.85 14.19
N GLN A 19 -14.96 -10.45 13.05
CA GLN A 19 -15.12 -11.88 12.79
C GLN A 19 -13.86 -12.69 13.12
N GLU A 20 -12.83 -12.06 13.71
CA GLU A 20 -11.51 -12.67 13.97
C GLU A 20 -10.94 -13.37 12.72
N ALA A 21 -11.27 -12.85 11.53
CA ALA A 21 -10.78 -13.40 10.28
C ALA A 21 -9.25 -13.30 10.25
N PRO A 22 -8.53 -14.30 9.70
CA PRO A 22 -7.08 -14.22 9.55
C PRO A 22 -6.72 -12.93 8.82
N GLN A 23 -6.05 -12.03 9.54
CA GLN A 23 -5.37 -10.91 8.91
C GLN A 23 -4.04 -11.48 8.41
N GLU A 24 -3.73 -11.22 7.15
CA GLU A 24 -2.39 -11.47 6.61
C GLU A 24 -1.42 -10.68 7.49
N ALA A 25 -0.75 -11.38 8.41
CA ALA A 25 0.29 -10.82 9.26
C ALA A 25 1.66 -10.91 8.57
N ASP A 26 1.70 -11.45 7.35
CA ASP A 26 2.91 -11.65 6.59
C ASP A 26 3.55 -10.30 6.25
N ALA A 27 4.57 -10.00 7.03
CA ALA A 27 5.60 -9.03 6.67
C ALA A 27 6.38 -9.48 5.42
N GLU A 28 6.13 -10.67 4.88
CA GLU A 28 6.77 -11.20 3.67
C GLU A 28 6.64 -10.24 2.46
N PHE A 29 5.57 -9.43 2.39
CA PHE A 29 5.43 -8.40 1.35
C PHE A 29 6.42 -7.23 1.52
N ALA A 30 6.80 -6.91 2.75
CA ALA A 30 7.77 -5.83 3.03
C ALA A 30 9.21 -6.27 2.70
N ASP A 31 9.51 -7.55 2.91
CA ASP A 31 10.82 -8.12 2.60
C ASP A 31 11.06 -8.21 1.07
N GLU A 32 10.01 -8.38 0.27
CA GLU A 32 10.11 -8.42 -1.21
C GLU A 32 10.70 -7.14 -1.80
N HIS A 33 10.43 -6.00 -1.18
CA HIS A 33 10.91 -4.69 -1.64
C HIS A 33 12.13 -4.18 -0.88
N THR A 34 12.64 -4.93 0.09
CA THR A 34 13.81 -4.55 0.86
C THR A 34 15.07 -4.91 0.06
N PRO A 35 15.93 -3.94 -0.29
CA PRO A 35 17.16 -4.22 -1.03
C PRO A 35 18.05 -5.21 -0.26
N GLY A 36 18.47 -6.28 -0.94
CA GLY A 36 19.39 -7.29 -0.45
C GLY A 36 20.86 -6.85 -0.51
N PRO A 37 21.78 -7.66 0.03
CA PRO A 37 23.21 -7.32 0.12
C PRO A 37 23.92 -7.26 -1.24
N THR A 38 23.32 -7.85 -2.28
CA THR A 38 23.84 -7.82 -3.66
C THR A 38 23.13 -6.78 -4.53
N ASP A 39 22.10 -6.13 -4.01
CA ASP A 39 21.36 -5.14 -4.77
C ASP A 39 22.15 -3.83 -4.84
N PRO A 40 22.06 -3.11 -5.96
CA PRO A 40 22.65 -1.78 -6.06
C PRO A 40 22.02 -0.84 -5.02
N PRO A 41 22.77 0.17 -4.54
CA PRO A 41 22.23 1.16 -3.63
C PRO A 41 21.08 1.93 -4.29
N VAL A 42 20.09 2.30 -3.50
CA VAL A 42 19.04 3.24 -3.91
C VAL A 42 19.71 4.55 -4.33
N ALA A 43 19.25 5.13 -5.43
CA ALA A 43 19.78 6.41 -5.92
C ALA A 43 19.49 7.53 -4.91
N GLU A 44 20.38 8.52 -4.84
CA GLU A 44 20.17 9.72 -4.04
C GLU A 44 18.90 10.46 -4.48
N ALA A 45 18.23 11.17 -3.57
CA ALA A 45 16.98 11.87 -3.88
C ALA A 45 17.13 12.91 -5.01
N ASP A 46 18.29 13.56 -5.12
CA ASP A 46 18.60 14.53 -6.17
C ASP A 46 19.16 13.89 -7.46
N ALA A 47 19.17 12.56 -7.56
CA ALA A 47 19.63 11.87 -8.76
C ALA A 47 18.60 12.00 -9.89
N PRO A 48 19.03 12.26 -11.13
CA PRO A 48 18.11 12.43 -12.26
C PRO A 48 17.36 11.13 -12.59
N GLY A 49 16.08 11.26 -12.95
CA GLY A 49 15.16 10.17 -13.23
C GLY A 49 14.37 9.68 -12.02
N GLY A 50 14.38 10.40 -10.90
CA GLY A 50 13.57 10.10 -9.72
C GLY A 50 12.08 10.34 -9.95
N GLU A 51 11.23 9.81 -9.07
CA GLU A 51 9.78 10.08 -9.11
C GLU A 51 9.48 11.58 -9.00
N ASP A 52 10.32 12.30 -8.25
CA ASP A 52 10.29 13.76 -8.06
C ASP A 52 10.71 14.55 -9.31
N ASP A 53 11.41 13.94 -10.26
CA ASP A 53 11.75 14.58 -11.54
C ASP A 53 10.56 14.66 -12.50
N GLY A 54 9.38 14.19 -12.06
CA GLY A 54 8.12 14.40 -12.73
C GLY A 54 7.93 13.50 -13.94
N TYR A 55 7.32 12.33 -13.70
CA TYR A 55 6.70 11.60 -14.80
C TYR A 55 5.49 12.38 -15.33
N SER A 56 5.62 13.00 -16.50
CA SER A 56 4.45 13.53 -17.23
C SER A 56 3.86 12.40 -18.07
N PRO A 57 2.59 12.03 -17.85
CA PRO A 57 1.93 11.01 -18.66
C PRO A 57 1.90 11.41 -20.13
N GLN A 58 2.24 10.48 -21.03
CA GLN A 58 2.12 10.70 -22.48
C GLN A 58 0.71 11.08 -22.94
N THR A 59 -0.31 10.81 -22.13
CA THR A 59 -1.71 11.11 -22.40
C THR A 59 -2.20 12.39 -21.72
N GLU A 60 -1.34 13.13 -21.03
CA GLU A 60 -1.69 14.42 -20.43
C GLU A 60 -2.02 15.42 -21.53
N THR A 61 -3.26 15.87 -21.58
CA THR A 61 -3.69 16.95 -22.48
C THR A 61 -3.45 18.31 -21.83
N PRO A 62 -3.00 19.33 -22.57
CA PRO A 62 -2.75 20.68 -22.05
C PRO A 62 -3.97 21.34 -21.40
#